data_AF-A0A7S1PY81-F1
#
_entry.id   AF-A0A7S1PY81-F1
#
_cell.length_a   1.000
_cell.length_b   1.000
_cell.length_c   1.000
_cell.angle_alpha   90.00
_cell.angle_beta   90.00
_cell.angle_gamma   90.00
#
_symmetry.space_group_name_H-M   'P 1'
#
loop_
_entity.id
_entity.type
_entity.pdbx_description
1 polymer ?
#
loop_
_entity_poly.entity_id
_entity_poly.type
_entity_poly.pdbx_seq_one_letter_code
_entity_poly.pdbx_strand_id
1 'polypeptide(L)'
;VGQSFSQDLIPKDVADHPQGPAFLIYYGPAFLQNLGNNRAVLRLSVLAQVYRCARQLWPASITKVATSVIVRIDTIKSLSTDDMLQVMAQGDLWLLVKHNDSEAFIERSSKKKLNKFIANGQSIQILDLSHLSTDY
;
A
#
# COMPACT_ATOMS: atom_id res chain seq x y z
N VAL A 1 -23.58 -4.39 15.49
CA VAL A 1 -23.43 -5.49 14.50
C VAL A 1 -22.02 -5.41 13.96
N GLY A 2 -21.15 -6.37 14.30
CA GLY A 2 -19.71 -6.31 14.00
C GLY A 2 -19.38 -6.80 12.59
N GLN A 3 -18.18 -6.49 12.12
CA GLN A 3 -17.60 -7.18 10.96
C GLN A 3 -17.25 -8.61 11.39
N SER A 4 -17.72 -9.60 10.63
CA SER A 4 -17.39 -11.00 10.82
C SER A 4 -16.79 -11.60 9.55
N PHE A 5 -15.88 -12.53 9.73
CA PHE A 5 -15.35 -13.34 8.64
C PHE A 5 -16.37 -14.42 8.24
N SER A 6 -16.58 -14.61 6.95
CA SER A 6 -17.42 -15.70 6.41
C SER A 6 -16.54 -16.61 5.57
N GLN A 7 -16.40 -17.86 6.04
CA GLN A 7 -15.62 -18.89 5.32
C GLN A 7 -16.23 -19.21 3.95
N ASP A 8 -17.55 -19.11 3.83
CA ASP A 8 -18.29 -19.44 2.60
C ASP A 8 -18.02 -18.46 1.45
N LEU A 9 -17.46 -17.28 1.76
CA LEU A 9 -17.09 -16.26 0.77
C LEU A 9 -15.65 -16.38 0.28
N ILE A 10 -14.87 -17.34 0.79
CA ILE A 10 -13.49 -17.54 0.33
C ILE A 10 -13.52 -18.20 -1.06
N PRO A 11 -12.86 -17.61 -2.07
CA PRO A 11 -12.67 -18.28 -3.37
C PRO A 11 -12.00 -19.65 -3.19
N LYS A 12 -12.52 -20.70 -3.86
CA LYS A 12 -12.05 -22.08 -3.68
C LYS A 12 -10.54 -22.23 -3.90
N ASP A 13 -10.02 -21.56 -4.92
CA ASP A 13 -8.60 -21.54 -5.24
C ASP A 13 -7.73 -20.99 -4.10
N VAL A 14 -8.22 -19.96 -3.40
CA VAL A 14 -7.57 -19.39 -2.21
C VAL A 14 -7.64 -20.33 -1.02
N ALA A 15 -8.77 -21.02 -0.84
CA ALA A 15 -8.96 -21.99 0.24
C ALA A 15 -8.07 -23.23 0.06
N ASP A 16 -7.95 -23.72 -1.17
CA ASP A 16 -7.16 -24.91 -1.51
C ASP A 16 -5.64 -24.64 -1.50
N HIS A 17 -5.24 -23.38 -1.77
CA HIS A 17 -3.83 -22.97 -1.85
C HIS A 17 -3.57 -21.74 -0.97
N PRO A 18 -3.64 -21.87 0.37
CA PRO A 18 -3.49 -20.72 1.24
C PRO A 18 -2.07 -20.14 1.14
N GLN A 19 -1.99 -18.81 1.03
CA GLN A 19 -0.73 -18.08 1.03
C GLN A 19 -0.83 -16.85 1.93
N GLY A 20 0.30 -16.45 2.52
CA GLY A 20 0.39 -15.23 3.32
C GLY A 20 1.70 -14.47 3.12
N PRO A 21 1.96 -13.41 3.89
CA PRO A 21 1.07 -12.89 4.93
C PRO A 21 -0.17 -12.23 4.32
N ALA A 22 -1.22 -12.11 5.14
CA ALA A 22 -2.33 -11.20 4.88
C ALA A 22 -1.90 -9.76 5.19
N PHE A 23 -2.46 -8.78 4.48
CA PHE A 23 -2.14 -7.38 4.70
C PHE A 23 -3.31 -6.66 5.37
N LEU A 24 -3.03 -6.01 6.50
CA LEU A 24 -3.94 -5.05 7.11
C LEU A 24 -3.51 -3.64 6.69
N ILE A 25 -4.27 -3.01 5.81
CA ILE A 25 -4.03 -1.61 5.43
C ILE A 25 -4.63 -0.69 6.51
N TYR A 26 -3.79 -0.23 7.42
CA TYR A 26 -4.22 0.66 8.49
C TYR A 26 -4.50 2.06 7.93
N TYR A 27 -5.71 2.58 8.21
CA TYR A 27 -6.36 3.74 7.57
C TYR A 27 -6.88 3.53 6.14
N GLY A 28 -6.95 2.29 5.63
CA GLY A 28 -7.58 1.98 4.33
C GLY A 28 -8.98 2.58 4.16
N PRO A 29 -9.93 2.35 5.10
CA PRO A 29 -11.26 2.94 5.02
C PRO A 29 -11.26 4.47 5.03
N ALA A 30 -10.45 5.10 5.89
CA ALA A 30 -10.38 6.56 5.96
C ALA A 30 -9.86 7.17 4.64
N PHE A 31 -8.87 6.54 4.02
CA PHE A 31 -8.35 6.96 2.72
C PHE A 31 -9.40 6.86 1.60
N LEU A 32 -10.22 5.80 1.60
CA LEU A 32 -11.29 5.61 0.61
C LEU A 32 -12.52 6.48 0.89
N GLN A 33 -12.81 6.79 2.15
CA GLN A 33 -13.94 7.66 2.52
C GLN A 33 -13.64 9.13 2.25
N ASN A 34 -12.37 9.54 2.31
CA ASN A 34 -11.94 10.89 1.99
C ASN A 34 -11.82 11.12 0.47
N LEU A 35 -12.86 10.80 -0.29
CA LEU A 35 -12.87 10.95 -1.74
C LEU A 35 -12.70 12.42 -2.16
N GLY A 36 -13.36 13.35 -1.46
CA GLY A 36 -13.44 14.74 -1.90
C GLY A 36 -13.98 14.81 -3.33
N ASN A 37 -13.23 15.45 -4.22
CA ASN A 37 -13.53 15.52 -5.66
C ASN A 37 -12.88 14.39 -6.48
N ASN A 38 -12.14 13.47 -5.86
CA ASN A 38 -11.43 12.44 -6.61
C ASN A 38 -12.39 11.37 -7.13
N ARG A 39 -12.07 10.83 -8.30
CA ARG A 39 -12.74 9.63 -8.82
C ARG A 39 -12.36 8.42 -7.95
N ALA A 40 -13.36 7.61 -7.56
CA ALA A 40 -13.13 6.42 -6.75
C ALA A 40 -12.14 5.43 -7.38
N VAL A 41 -12.13 5.33 -8.71
CA VAL A 41 -11.16 4.50 -9.44
C VAL A 41 -9.72 4.90 -9.15
N LEU A 42 -9.40 6.20 -9.09
CA LEU A 42 -8.03 6.66 -8.83
C LEU A 42 -7.58 6.33 -7.41
N ARG A 43 -8.47 6.49 -6.42
CA ARG A 43 -8.22 6.08 -5.03
C ARG A 43 -7.98 4.58 -4.91
N LEU A 44 -8.81 3.77 -5.57
CA LEU A 44 -8.64 2.32 -5.60
C LEU A 44 -7.34 1.92 -6.31
N SER A 45 -6.94 2.63 -7.36
CA SER A 45 -5.65 2.40 -8.04
C SER A 45 -4.45 2.68 -7.12
N VAL A 46 -4.49 3.75 -6.32
CA VAL A 46 -3.46 4.01 -5.29
C VAL A 46 -3.41 2.85 -4.28
N LEU A 47 -4.56 2.39 -3.79
CA LEU A 47 -4.61 1.30 -2.82
C LEU A 47 -4.13 -0.03 -3.41
N ALA A 48 -4.48 -0.32 -4.66
CA ALA A 48 -3.96 -1.47 -5.40
C ALA A 48 -2.43 -1.41 -5.52
N GLN A 49 -1.88 -0.22 -5.77
CA GLN A 49 -0.44 -0.02 -5.81
C GLN A 49 0.23 -0.27 -4.45
N VAL A 50 -0.40 0.17 -3.34
CA VAL A 50 0.06 -0.16 -1.97
C VAL A 50 0.13 -1.68 -1.78
N TYR A 51 -0.90 -2.42 -2.19
CA TYR A 51 -0.89 -3.89 -2.10
C TYR A 51 0.21 -4.54 -2.96
N ARG A 52 0.45 -4.05 -4.19
CA ARG A 52 1.54 -4.56 -5.04
C ARG A 52 2.90 -4.35 -4.40
N CYS A 53 3.16 -3.13 -3.91
CA CYS A 53 4.40 -2.81 -3.20
C CYS A 53 4.56 -3.68 -1.94
N ALA A 54 3.49 -3.86 -1.16
CA ALA A 54 3.51 -4.71 0.02
C ALA A 54 3.82 -6.18 -0.34
N ARG A 55 3.23 -6.69 -1.43
CA ARG A 55 3.51 -8.05 -1.91
C ARG A 55 4.94 -8.25 -2.42
N GLN A 56 5.60 -7.20 -2.91
CA GLN A 56 7.02 -7.25 -3.26
C GLN A 56 7.92 -7.30 -2.01
N LEU A 57 7.55 -6.59 -0.93
CA LEU A 57 8.27 -6.63 0.35
C LEU A 57 8.03 -7.93 1.12
N TRP A 58 6.82 -8.49 1.00
CA TRP A 58 6.42 -9.77 1.60
C TRP A 58 5.76 -10.68 0.55
N PRO A 59 6.57 -11.40 -0.24
CA PRO A 59 6.07 -12.36 -1.21
C PRO A 59 5.10 -13.37 -0.60
N ALA A 60 4.11 -13.78 -1.39
CA ALA A 60 3.13 -14.76 -0.96
C ALA A 60 3.81 -16.12 -0.74
N SER A 61 3.64 -16.70 0.45
CA SER A 61 4.23 -17.98 0.83
C SER A 61 3.31 -18.77 1.74
N ILE A 62 3.32 -20.09 1.58
CA ILE A 62 2.63 -21.01 2.48
C ILE A 62 3.17 -20.93 3.91
N THR A 63 4.47 -20.66 4.07
CA THR A 63 5.12 -20.52 5.39
C THR A 63 4.71 -19.27 6.16
N LYS A 64 3.96 -18.36 5.51
CA LYS A 64 3.44 -17.13 6.10
C LYS A 64 1.90 -17.13 6.19
N VAL A 65 1.25 -18.27 5.93
CA VAL A 65 -0.20 -18.44 6.16
C VAL A 65 -0.53 -18.16 7.63
N ALA A 66 -1.72 -17.61 7.87
CA ALA A 66 -2.20 -17.19 9.19
C ALA A 66 -1.32 -16.13 9.89
N THR A 67 -0.37 -15.53 9.19
CA THR A 67 0.36 -14.34 9.65
C THR A 67 -0.16 -13.09 8.95
N SER A 68 0.06 -11.93 9.58
CA SER A 68 -0.36 -10.64 9.05
C SER A 68 0.76 -9.62 9.11
N VAL A 69 0.71 -8.64 8.21
CA VAL A 69 1.57 -7.46 8.20
C VAL A 69 0.67 -6.24 8.17
N ILE A 70 1.02 -5.23 8.97
CA ILE A 70 0.32 -3.95 9.01
C ILE A 70 1.01 -2.98 8.06
N VAL A 71 0.27 -2.48 7.08
CA VAL A 71 0.74 -1.43 6.17
C VAL A 71 0.05 -0.13 6.56
N ARG A 72 0.81 0.81 7.12
CA ARG A 72 0.31 2.09 7.56
C ARG A 72 0.35 3.11 6.43
N ILE A 73 -0.81 3.65 6.09
CA ILE A 73 -0.96 4.67 5.05
C ILE A 73 -1.35 6.05 5.64
N ASP A 74 -1.02 6.29 6.92
CA ASP A 74 -1.48 7.50 7.63
C ASP A 74 -1.00 8.82 7.02
N THR A 75 0.15 8.81 6.34
CA THR A 75 0.72 9.98 5.65
C THR A 75 -0.08 10.40 4.41
N ILE A 76 -0.82 9.47 3.79
CA ILE A 76 -1.60 9.72 2.57
C ILE A 76 -3.12 9.68 2.82
N LYS A 77 -3.57 9.25 4.01
CA LYS A 77 -5.01 9.05 4.32
C LYS A 77 -5.88 10.27 4.03
N SER A 78 -5.32 11.47 4.21
CA SER A 78 -6.04 12.74 4.07
C SER A 78 -5.75 13.50 2.77
N LEU A 79 -4.78 13.05 1.96
CA LEU A 79 -4.35 13.76 0.76
C LEU A 79 -5.29 13.49 -0.41
N SER A 80 -5.47 14.44 -1.33
CA SER A 80 -6.08 14.16 -2.64
C SER A 80 -5.09 13.44 -3.57
N THR A 81 -5.56 12.87 -4.67
CA THR A 81 -4.68 12.24 -5.67
C THR A 81 -3.82 13.31 -6.34
N ASP A 82 -4.40 14.50 -6.57
CA ASP A 82 -3.68 15.66 -7.11
C ASP A 82 -2.54 16.11 -6.18
N ASP A 83 -2.78 16.17 -4.87
CA ASP A 83 -1.72 16.47 -3.89
C ASP A 83 -0.59 15.44 -3.94
N MET A 84 -0.95 14.16 -4.07
CA MET A 84 0.03 13.08 -4.17
C MET A 84 0.87 13.17 -5.45
N LEU A 85 0.23 13.50 -6.59
CA LEU A 85 0.90 13.71 -7.87
C LEU A 85 1.77 14.98 -7.86
N GLN A 86 1.30 16.05 -7.22
CA GLN A 86 2.04 17.30 -7.09
C GLN A 86 3.33 17.11 -6.29
N VAL A 87 3.31 16.28 -5.23
CA VAL A 87 4.53 15.89 -4.51
C VAL A 87 5.54 15.22 -5.44
N MET A 88 5.08 14.35 -6.34
CA MET A 88 5.94 13.68 -7.32
C MET A 88 6.47 14.64 -8.39
N ALA A 89 5.65 15.58 -8.86
CA ALA A 89 6.05 16.63 -9.79
C ALA A 89 7.13 17.56 -9.19
N GLN A 90 7.13 17.76 -7.87
CA GLN A 90 8.17 18.49 -7.14
C GLN A 90 9.47 17.68 -6.95
N GLY A 91 9.53 16.43 -7.41
CA GLY A 91 10.71 15.58 -7.38
C GLY A 91 10.87 14.71 -6.13
N ASP A 92 9.88 14.75 -5.22
CA ASP A 92 9.79 13.81 -4.11
C ASP A 92 9.09 12.51 -4.54
N LEU A 93 9.15 11.50 -3.69
CA LEU A 93 8.65 10.16 -3.96
C LEU A 93 7.76 9.67 -2.82
N TRP A 94 6.77 8.85 -3.15
CA TRP A 94 6.04 8.04 -2.18
C TRP A 94 6.69 6.67 -2.08
N LEU A 95 7.16 6.31 -0.89
CA LEU A 95 7.83 5.04 -0.63
C LEU A 95 7.01 4.20 0.34
N LEU A 96 6.87 2.91 0.09
CA LEU A 96 6.52 1.93 1.10
C LEU A 96 7.81 1.43 1.74
N VAL A 97 8.01 1.73 3.00
CA VAL A 97 9.23 1.45 3.75
C VAL A 97 8.93 0.33 4.74
N LYS A 98 9.65 -0.80 4.63
CA LYS A 98 9.60 -1.86 5.66
C LYS A 98 10.38 -1.38 6.88
N HIS A 99 9.70 -1.29 8.03
CA HIS A 99 10.31 -0.88 9.30
C HIS A 99 10.73 -2.10 10.14
N ASN A 100 9.93 -3.16 10.11
CA ASN A 100 10.22 -4.44 10.73
C ASN A 100 9.53 -5.58 9.96
N ASP A 101 9.56 -6.81 10.47
CA ASP A 101 8.97 -7.95 9.77
C ASP A 101 7.45 -7.99 9.72
N SER A 102 6.78 -7.20 10.56
CA SER A 102 5.32 -7.11 10.67
C SER A 102 4.73 -5.77 10.25
N GLU A 103 5.55 -4.77 9.91
CA GLU A 103 5.08 -3.41 9.65
C GLU A 103 5.83 -2.70 8.51
N ALA A 104 5.07 -1.97 7.68
CA ALA A 104 5.56 -0.97 6.74
C ALA A 104 4.74 0.31 6.77
N PHE A 105 5.36 1.40 6.32
CA PHE A 105 4.82 2.75 6.36
C PHE A 105 4.95 3.40 4.98
N ILE A 106 3.90 4.10 4.54
CA ILE A 106 4.02 5.01 3.40
C ILE A 106 4.70 6.29 3.89
N GLU A 107 5.77 6.69 3.20
CA GLU A 107 6.54 7.88 3.52
C GLU A 107 6.79 8.73 2.27
N ARG A 108 6.57 10.04 2.40
CA ARG A 108 7.14 11.02 1.47
C ARG A 108 8.66 11.08 1.68
N SER A 109 9.42 10.93 0.61
CA SER A 109 10.88 10.92 0.67
C SER A 109 11.49 11.64 -0.53
N SER A 110 12.52 12.44 -0.27
CA SER A 110 13.35 13.01 -1.33
C SER A 110 14.30 11.96 -1.89
N LYS A 111 14.86 12.21 -3.10
CA LYS A 111 15.90 11.37 -3.71
C LYS A 111 17.11 11.16 -2.78
N LYS A 112 17.50 12.18 -2.01
CA LYS A 112 18.59 12.09 -1.03
C LYS A 112 18.25 11.10 0.09
N LYS A 113 17.00 11.09 0.58
CA LYS A 113 16.56 10.14 1.61
C LYS A 113 16.43 8.72 1.05
N LEU A 114 15.93 8.58 -0.17
CA LEU A 114 15.92 7.30 -0.91
C LEU A 114 17.32 6.68 -0.98
N ASN A 115 18.33 7.46 -1.39
CA ASN A 115 19.70 6.97 -1.48
C ASN A 115 20.23 6.48 -0.12
N LYS A 116 19.82 7.12 0.99
CA LYS A 116 20.17 6.65 2.34
C LYS A 116 19.52 5.31 2.67
N PHE A 117 18.24 5.13 2.34
CA PHE A 117 17.57 3.85 2.54
C PHE A 117 18.26 2.72 1.78
N ILE A 118 18.62 2.96 0.52
CA ILE A 118 19.36 2.00 -0.30
C ILE A 118 20.74 1.71 0.31
N ALA A 119 21.49 2.74 0.69
CA ALA A 119 22.82 2.59 1.30
C ALA A 119 22.79 1.81 2.61
N ASN A 120 21.69 1.91 3.38
CA ASN A 120 21.51 1.19 4.64
C ASN A 120 20.92 -0.23 4.46
N GLY A 121 20.70 -0.69 3.22
CA GLY A 121 20.09 -2.00 2.95
C GLY A 121 18.62 -2.09 3.37
N GLN A 122 17.93 -0.95 3.52
CA GLN A 122 16.55 -0.93 3.96
C GLN A 122 15.62 -1.43 2.84
N SER A 123 14.69 -2.33 3.18
CA SER A 123 13.72 -2.85 2.22
C SER A 123 12.63 -1.81 1.95
N ILE A 124 12.56 -1.34 0.71
CA ILE A 124 11.64 -0.28 0.28
C ILE A 124 11.03 -0.61 -1.08
N GLN A 125 9.89 0.00 -1.38
CA GLN A 125 9.28 0.01 -2.71
C GLN A 125 8.78 1.41 -3.05
N ILE A 126 8.91 1.82 -4.32
CA ILE A 126 8.39 3.10 -4.80
C ILE A 126 6.93 2.89 -5.22
N LEU A 127 6.03 3.75 -4.76
CA LEU A 127 4.65 3.77 -5.25
C LEU A 127 4.64 4.46 -6.62
N ASP A 128 4.51 3.66 -7.68
CA ASP A 128 4.34 4.18 -9.02
C ASP A 128 2.89 4.61 -9.27
N LEU A 129 2.70 5.93 -9.33
CA LEU A 129 1.41 6.58 -9.58
C LEU A 129 1.35 7.27 -10.95
N SER A 130 2.30 6.99 -11.84
CA SER A 130 2.37 7.60 -13.18
C SER A 130 1.12 7.37 -14.02
N HIS A 131 0.47 6.21 -13.85
CA HIS A 131 -0.78 5.87 -14.54
C HIS A 131 -2.01 6.67 -14.06
N LEU A 132 -1.90 7.47 -12.99
CA LEU A 132 -2.99 8.32 -12.52
C LEU A 132 -3.05 9.66 -13.26
N SER A 133 -1.97 10.08 -13.92
CA SER A 133 -1.93 11.33 -14.70
C SER A 133 -2.45 11.17 -16.13
N THR A 134 -2.79 9.95 -16.54
CA THR A 134 -3.44 9.69 -17.83
C THR A 134 -4.95 9.88 -17.67
N ASP A 135 -5.39 11.12 -17.85
CA ASP A 135 -6.79 11.39 -18.18
C ASP A 135 -7.03 11.07 -19.67
N TYR A 136 -8.06 10.27 -19.91
CA TYR A 136 -8.89 10.36 -21.11
C TYR A 136 -10.00 11.36 -20.83
#